data_AF-A0ABC9Z0X1-F1
#
_entry.id   AF-A0ABC9Z0X1-F1
#
_cell.length_a   1.000
_cell.length_b   1.000
_cell.length_c   1.000
_cell.angle_alpha   90.00
_cell.angle_beta   90.00
_cell.angle_gamma   90.00
#
_symmetry.space_group_name_H-M   'P 1'
#
loop_
_entity.id
_entity.type
_entity.pdbx_description
1 polymer ?
#
loop_
_entity_poly.entity_id
_entity_poly.type
_entity_poly.pdbx_seq_one_letter_code
_entity_poly.pdbx_strand_id
1 'polypeptide(L)'
;MQLSKLMGVHGTDRVSDPSCPGASIDSGPGWTMAQQAQRADREGAFGPNTKLVTLQFGMNDKWGKSDQTLWNSLRPCVFNLALGCDPEAVDEGRIPDFNGVSGALMAKRMSNAVTYIKYYAPNARIVFVGYPELFTPGSSTVCLSVLGVAPFINPRGRAVVEYLDRIDVAQREAAQLLGIDFLDARALTAGHGLCSSQPWLNGIADPRADLDGLPFHPASQGDAVVANAIYDRYGH
;
A
#
# COMPACT_ATOMS: atom_id res chain seq x y z
N MET A 1 -6.81 -12.11 4.48
CA MET A 1 -7.76 -13.27 4.52
C MET A 1 -7.79 -14.14 3.25
N GLN A 2 -7.81 -13.58 2.03
CA GLN A 2 -7.99 -14.40 0.81
C GLN A 2 -6.81 -15.34 0.53
N LEU A 3 -5.57 -14.84 0.67
CA LEU A 3 -4.36 -15.66 0.54
C LEU A 3 -4.35 -16.86 1.50
N SER A 4 -4.75 -16.69 2.76
CA SER A 4 -4.77 -17.79 3.72
C SER A 4 -5.80 -18.87 3.37
N LYS A 5 -6.88 -18.52 2.66
CA LYS A 5 -7.83 -19.50 2.11
C LYS A 5 -7.20 -20.27 0.95
N LEU A 6 -6.54 -19.59 0.01
CA LEU A 6 -5.82 -20.22 -1.11
C LEU A 6 -4.74 -21.20 -0.61
N MET A 7 -4.03 -20.83 0.45
CA MET A 7 -2.99 -21.66 1.07
C MET A 7 -3.53 -22.79 1.98
N GLY A 8 -4.85 -22.87 2.21
CA GLY A 8 -5.42 -23.90 3.11
C GLY A 8 -5.01 -23.77 4.58
N VAL A 9 -4.70 -22.55 5.03
CA VAL A 9 -4.30 -22.23 6.42
C VAL A 9 -5.28 -21.28 7.11
N HIS A 10 -6.35 -20.88 6.43
CA HIS A 10 -7.35 -19.98 7.00
C HIS A 10 -8.00 -20.56 8.26
N GLY A 11 -8.01 -19.78 9.35
CA GLY A 11 -8.57 -20.20 10.63
C GLY A 11 -7.74 -21.22 11.40
N THR A 12 -6.52 -21.56 10.94
CA THR A 12 -5.57 -22.38 11.69
C THR A 12 -4.53 -21.51 12.39
N ASP A 13 -3.76 -22.08 13.30
CA ASP A 13 -2.60 -21.47 13.96
C ASP A 13 -1.36 -21.30 13.04
N ARG A 14 -1.49 -21.65 11.76
CA ARG A 14 -0.41 -21.61 10.75
C ARG A 14 -0.41 -20.29 9.97
N VAL A 15 -1.25 -19.34 10.35
CA VAL A 15 -1.32 -18.01 9.78
C VAL A 15 -1.52 -16.99 10.91
N SER A 16 -0.85 -15.86 10.78
CA SER A 16 -1.08 -14.69 11.61
C SER A 16 -1.13 -13.45 10.73
N ASP A 17 -2.00 -12.53 11.09
CA ASP A 17 -2.17 -11.25 10.41
C ASP A 17 -2.13 -10.12 11.46
N PRO A 18 -0.93 -9.61 11.77
CA PRO A 18 -0.77 -8.50 12.71
C PRO A 18 -1.00 -7.13 12.06
N SER A 19 -1.44 -7.09 10.78
CA SER A 19 -1.62 -5.85 10.03
C SER A 19 -2.60 -4.92 10.73
N CYS A 20 -2.36 -3.60 10.60
CA CYS A 20 -3.12 -2.59 11.31
C CYS A 20 -3.38 -1.37 10.41
N PRO A 21 -4.62 -0.87 10.32
CA PRO A 21 -4.92 0.36 9.58
C PRO A 21 -4.07 1.55 10.05
N GLY A 22 -3.55 2.31 9.10
CA GLY A 22 -2.71 3.48 9.39
C GLY A 22 -1.30 3.15 9.88
N ALA A 23 -0.89 1.89 9.85
CA ALA A 23 0.47 1.49 10.17
C ALA A 23 1.51 2.12 9.23
N SER A 24 2.67 2.46 9.78
CA SER A 24 3.79 3.08 9.07
C SER A 24 5.05 2.26 9.28
N ILE A 25 6.12 2.53 8.52
CA ILE A 25 7.42 1.93 8.77
C ILE A 25 7.90 2.38 10.17
N ASP A 26 7.98 3.70 10.40
CA ASP A 26 8.46 4.25 11.67
C ASP A 26 7.97 5.68 12.05
N SER A 27 7.16 6.36 11.22
CA SER A 27 6.80 7.76 11.49
C SER A 27 5.55 7.96 12.35
N GLY A 28 4.79 6.90 12.64
CA GLY A 28 3.50 6.98 13.33
C GLY A 28 2.40 7.69 12.50
N PRO A 29 1.23 7.99 13.10
CA PRO A 29 0.87 7.76 14.50
C PRO A 29 0.40 6.32 14.80
N GLY A 30 0.16 5.49 13.78
CA GLY A 30 -0.22 4.09 13.94
C GLY A 30 0.92 3.18 14.38
N TRP A 31 0.63 1.87 14.45
CA TRP A 31 1.62 0.86 14.79
C TRP A 31 2.76 0.87 13.76
N THR A 32 4.00 0.82 14.26
CA THR A 32 5.17 0.73 13.39
C THR A 32 5.40 -0.71 12.93
N MET A 33 6.18 -0.87 11.85
CA MET A 33 6.59 -2.17 11.35
C MET A 33 7.30 -2.99 12.44
N ALA A 34 8.16 -2.36 13.24
CA ALA A 34 8.86 -3.02 14.35
C ALA A 34 7.90 -3.48 15.44
N GLN A 35 6.90 -2.66 15.82
CA GLN A 35 5.92 -3.02 16.83
C GLN A 35 5.04 -4.20 16.39
N GLN A 36 4.65 -4.25 15.11
CA GLN A 36 3.89 -5.38 14.56
C GLN A 36 4.72 -6.67 14.54
N ALA A 37 6.00 -6.60 14.13
CA ALA A 37 6.90 -7.74 14.15
C ALA A 37 7.12 -8.27 15.59
N GLN A 38 7.35 -7.38 16.56
CA GLN A 38 7.51 -7.76 17.97
C GLN A 38 6.24 -8.33 18.58
N ARG A 39 5.06 -7.84 18.17
CA ARG A 39 3.79 -8.42 18.61
C ARG A 39 3.63 -9.84 18.06
N ALA A 40 3.83 -10.02 16.76
CA ALA A 40 3.74 -11.32 16.12
C ALA A 40 4.71 -12.33 16.75
N ASP A 41 5.94 -11.93 17.04
CA ASP A 41 6.93 -12.79 17.71
C ASP A 41 6.49 -13.20 19.13
N ARG A 42 6.02 -12.23 19.94
CA ARG A 42 5.49 -12.52 21.30
C ARG A 42 4.28 -13.45 21.30
N GLU A 43 3.50 -13.44 20.22
CA GLU A 43 2.36 -14.34 20.01
C GLU A 43 2.79 -15.69 19.42
N GLY A 44 4.08 -15.93 19.16
CA GLY A 44 4.59 -17.15 18.54
C GLY A 44 4.20 -17.32 17.06
N ALA A 45 3.86 -16.21 16.39
CA ALA A 45 3.27 -16.23 15.06
C ALA A 45 4.25 -16.58 13.93
N PHE A 46 5.55 -16.43 14.17
CA PHE A 46 6.57 -16.80 13.19
C PHE A 46 7.83 -17.35 13.87
N GLY A 47 8.60 -18.12 13.12
CA GLY A 47 9.80 -18.79 13.59
C GLY A 47 10.50 -19.60 12.49
N PRO A 48 11.37 -20.56 12.82
CA PRO A 48 12.14 -21.32 11.82
C PRO A 48 11.30 -22.10 10.79
N ASN A 49 10.04 -22.39 11.11
CA ASN A 49 9.10 -23.10 10.23
C ASN A 49 8.29 -22.17 9.32
N THR A 50 8.34 -20.86 9.53
CA THR A 50 7.64 -19.87 8.69
C THR A 50 8.18 -19.94 7.27
N LYS A 51 7.28 -20.01 6.29
CA LYS A 51 7.62 -20.12 4.86
C LYS A 51 7.53 -18.80 4.12
N LEU A 52 6.59 -17.95 4.52
CA LEU A 52 6.27 -16.71 3.83
C LEU A 52 5.94 -15.61 4.85
N VAL A 53 6.51 -14.43 4.64
CA VAL A 53 6.16 -13.18 5.32
C VAL A 53 5.88 -12.13 4.25
N THR A 54 4.69 -11.56 4.26
CA THR A 54 4.31 -10.48 3.34
C THR A 54 4.24 -9.15 4.09
N LEU A 55 4.77 -8.09 3.49
CA LEU A 55 4.84 -6.76 4.08
C LEU A 55 4.22 -5.74 3.12
N GLN A 56 3.49 -4.75 3.61
CA GLN A 56 3.04 -3.59 2.81
C GLN A 56 3.03 -2.35 3.71
N PHE A 57 3.87 -1.37 3.37
CA PHE A 57 4.15 -0.17 4.18
C PHE A 57 4.63 0.97 3.26
N GLY A 58 4.65 2.21 3.76
CA GLY A 58 5.22 3.37 3.05
C GLY A 58 4.23 4.50 2.74
N MET A 59 2.95 4.23 2.46
CA MET A 59 1.98 5.30 2.13
C MET A 59 1.48 6.10 3.33
N ASN A 60 1.53 5.51 4.53
CA ASN A 60 1.20 6.20 5.77
C ASN A 60 2.41 6.90 6.38
N ASP A 61 3.59 6.70 5.81
CA ASP A 61 4.81 7.27 6.32
C ASP A 61 4.93 8.75 5.95
N LYS A 62 5.51 9.51 6.87
CA LYS A 62 5.96 10.87 6.57
C LYS A 62 7.19 10.82 5.68
N TRP A 63 7.21 11.69 4.68
CA TRP A 63 8.30 11.83 3.73
C TRP A 63 8.63 13.31 3.53
N GLY A 64 9.92 13.59 3.38
CA GLY A 64 10.41 14.95 3.15
C GLY A 64 10.06 15.89 4.30
N LYS A 65 9.65 17.11 3.97
CA LYS A 65 9.32 18.16 4.95
C LYS A 65 7.85 18.23 5.36
N SER A 66 6.98 17.43 4.72
CA SER A 66 5.53 17.50 4.95
C SER A 66 5.09 16.56 6.06
N ASP A 67 4.23 17.05 6.95
CA ASP A 67 3.56 16.25 7.98
C ASP A 67 2.26 15.58 7.47
N GLN A 68 1.89 15.78 6.20
CA GLN A 68 0.69 15.19 5.63
C GLN A 68 0.85 13.71 5.29
N THR A 69 -0.27 12.99 5.40
CA THR A 69 -0.40 11.62 4.87
C THR A 69 -1.21 11.63 3.58
N LEU A 70 -1.05 10.60 2.77
CA LEU A 70 -1.83 10.45 1.54
C LEU A 70 -3.33 10.43 1.85
N TRP A 71 -3.75 9.73 2.91
CA TRP A 71 -5.14 9.66 3.36
C TRP A 71 -5.78 11.04 3.56
N ASN A 72 -5.10 11.95 4.25
CA ASN A 72 -5.60 13.31 4.50
C ASN A 72 -5.65 14.17 3.23
N SER A 73 -4.94 13.76 2.19
CA SER A 73 -4.70 14.53 0.97
C SER A 73 -5.62 14.14 -0.18
N LEU A 74 -6.00 12.86 -0.26
CA LEU A 74 -6.79 12.30 -1.36
C LEU A 74 -8.16 12.97 -1.52
N ARG A 75 -8.94 13.07 -0.44
CA ARG A 75 -10.28 13.64 -0.49
C ARG A 75 -10.26 15.14 -0.88
N PRO A 76 -9.46 16.01 -0.23
CA PRO A 76 -9.33 17.40 -0.67
C PRO A 76 -8.84 17.52 -2.11
N CYS A 77 -7.88 16.69 -2.53
CA CYS A 77 -7.39 16.74 -3.90
C CYS A 77 -8.49 16.40 -4.92
N VAL A 78 -9.28 15.36 -4.68
CA VAL A 78 -10.36 14.99 -5.62
C VAL A 78 -11.47 16.03 -5.66
N PHE A 79 -11.93 16.52 -4.51
CA PHE A 79 -13.16 17.34 -4.45
C PHE A 79 -12.94 18.84 -4.52
N ASN A 80 -11.74 19.35 -4.24
CA ASN A 80 -11.44 20.78 -4.36
C ASN A 80 -10.92 21.10 -5.76
N LEU A 81 -11.84 21.30 -6.72
CA LEU A 81 -11.49 21.61 -8.11
C LEU A 81 -10.77 22.96 -8.27
N ALA A 82 -10.96 23.89 -7.32
CA ALA A 82 -10.32 25.21 -7.37
C ALA A 82 -8.83 25.14 -7.03
N LEU A 83 -8.47 24.42 -5.95
CA LEU A 83 -7.08 24.28 -5.51
C LEU A 83 -6.37 23.07 -6.12
N GLY A 84 -7.07 21.95 -6.28
CA GLY A 84 -6.49 20.66 -6.64
C GLY A 84 -5.36 20.23 -5.70
N CYS A 85 -4.47 19.39 -6.21
CA CYS A 85 -3.18 19.05 -5.65
C CYS A 85 -2.10 18.97 -6.75
N ASP A 86 -1.92 20.07 -7.49
CA ASP A 86 -0.72 20.27 -8.28
C ASP A 86 0.52 20.43 -7.35
N PRO A 87 1.77 20.36 -7.88
CA PRO A 87 2.98 20.29 -7.05
C PRO A 87 3.15 21.40 -6.01
N GLU A 88 2.57 22.59 -6.20
CA GLU A 88 2.58 23.68 -5.22
C GLU A 88 1.93 23.27 -3.89
N ALA A 89 1.02 22.29 -3.92
CA ALA A 89 0.37 21.73 -2.74
C ALA A 89 1.35 21.10 -1.73
N VAL A 90 2.55 20.70 -2.17
CA VAL A 90 3.61 20.21 -1.27
C VAL A 90 4.09 21.34 -0.36
N ASP A 91 4.41 22.49 -0.94
CA ASP A 91 4.92 23.65 -0.21
C ASP A 91 3.86 24.27 0.71
N GLU A 92 2.60 24.16 0.32
CA GLU A 92 1.45 24.56 1.12
C GLU A 92 1.08 23.56 2.24
N GLY A 93 1.79 22.42 2.32
CA GLY A 93 1.54 21.40 3.34
C GLY A 93 0.17 20.73 3.21
N ARG A 94 -0.37 20.63 1.98
CA ARG A 94 -1.66 19.98 1.69
C ARG A 94 -1.51 18.54 1.23
N ILE A 95 -0.32 18.14 0.80
CA ILE A 95 0.00 16.77 0.37
C ILE A 95 1.34 16.28 0.93
N PRO A 96 1.63 14.96 0.88
CA PRO A 96 2.95 14.45 1.23
C PRO A 96 4.04 15.01 0.32
N ASP A 97 5.25 15.20 0.86
CA ASP A 97 6.39 15.65 0.08
C ASP A 97 7.05 14.46 -0.63
N PHE A 98 6.60 14.22 -1.86
CA PHE A 98 7.11 13.14 -2.71
C PHE A 98 8.60 13.28 -3.05
N ASN A 99 9.21 14.46 -2.89
CA ASN A 99 10.65 14.65 -3.13
C ASN A 99 11.51 13.95 -2.07
N GLY A 100 10.95 13.73 -0.88
CA GLY A 100 11.62 13.01 0.21
C GLY A 100 11.55 11.49 0.08
N VAL A 101 10.81 10.96 -0.89
CA VAL A 101 10.65 9.52 -1.10
C VAL A 101 11.83 8.99 -1.91
N SER A 102 12.56 8.02 -1.35
CA SER A 102 13.63 7.30 -2.05
C SER A 102 13.77 5.86 -1.54
N GLY A 103 14.21 4.94 -2.40
CA GLY A 103 14.41 3.55 -2.02
C GLY A 103 15.46 3.37 -0.93
N ALA A 104 16.56 4.14 -0.98
CA ALA A 104 17.61 4.09 0.05
C ALA A 104 17.10 4.48 1.44
N LEU A 105 16.28 5.54 1.54
CA LEU A 105 15.68 5.94 2.81
C LEU A 105 14.66 4.91 3.29
N MET A 106 13.80 4.41 2.39
CA MET A 106 12.82 3.38 2.73
C MET A 106 13.49 2.09 3.23
N ALA A 107 14.53 1.62 2.53
CA ALA A 107 15.34 0.47 2.94
C ALA A 107 15.94 0.68 4.33
N LYS A 108 16.54 1.85 4.57
CA LYS A 108 17.11 2.21 5.87
C LYS A 108 16.06 2.12 6.98
N ARG A 109 14.87 2.70 6.79
CA ARG A 109 13.78 2.69 7.77
C ARG A 109 13.25 1.27 8.04
N MET A 110 13.19 0.40 7.04
CA MET A 110 12.71 -0.98 7.17
C MET A 110 13.77 -1.98 7.68
N SER A 111 15.06 -1.64 7.58
CA SER A 111 16.19 -2.56 7.75
C SER A 111 16.17 -3.34 9.07
N ASN A 112 15.88 -2.68 10.19
CA ASN A 112 15.85 -3.32 11.50
C ASN A 112 14.76 -4.38 11.59
N ALA A 113 13.54 -4.07 11.13
CA ALA A 113 12.43 -5.00 11.17
C ALA A 113 12.64 -6.19 10.22
N VAL A 114 13.18 -5.95 9.01
CA VAL A 114 13.51 -7.04 8.08
C VAL A 114 14.63 -7.94 8.64
N THR A 115 15.65 -7.35 9.25
CA THR A 115 16.74 -8.11 9.92
C THR A 115 16.18 -8.96 11.05
N TYR A 116 15.29 -8.40 11.86
CA TYR A 116 14.59 -9.12 12.92
C TYR A 116 13.81 -10.33 12.38
N ILE A 117 13.00 -10.14 11.33
CA ILE A 117 12.23 -11.21 10.70
C ILE A 117 13.16 -12.29 10.15
N LYS A 118 14.23 -11.92 9.45
CA LYS A 118 15.24 -12.87 8.91
C LYS A 118 15.91 -13.68 10.02
N TYR A 119 16.16 -13.08 11.18
CA TYR A 119 16.80 -13.76 12.31
C TYR A 119 15.90 -14.87 12.89
N TYR A 120 14.61 -14.57 13.14
CA TYR A 120 13.69 -15.52 13.76
C TYR A 120 13.05 -16.50 12.76
N ALA A 121 12.87 -16.09 11.50
CA ALA A 121 12.36 -16.91 10.41
C ALA A 121 13.38 -17.02 9.26
N PRO A 122 14.53 -17.70 9.47
CA PRO A 122 15.62 -17.77 8.50
C PRO A 122 15.26 -18.49 7.19
N ASN A 123 14.20 -19.30 7.21
CA ASN A 123 13.72 -20.04 6.03
C ASN A 123 12.56 -19.36 5.31
N ALA A 124 12.07 -18.21 5.80
CA ALA A 124 10.94 -17.53 5.21
C ALA A 124 11.37 -16.72 3.99
N ARG A 125 10.58 -16.79 2.91
CA ARG A 125 10.60 -15.76 1.87
C ARG A 125 9.91 -14.51 2.42
N ILE A 126 10.58 -13.38 2.35
CA ILE A 126 10.01 -12.09 2.73
C ILE A 126 9.66 -11.37 1.44
N VAL A 127 8.39 -11.00 1.29
CA VAL A 127 7.86 -10.33 0.08
C VAL A 127 7.34 -8.96 0.46
N PHE A 128 7.95 -7.91 -0.09
CA PHE A 128 7.42 -6.57 -0.02
C PHE A 128 6.39 -6.35 -1.12
N VAL A 129 5.13 -6.22 -0.75
CA VAL A 129 3.99 -6.05 -1.65
C VAL A 129 3.83 -4.55 -1.93
N GLY A 130 3.89 -4.17 -3.20
CA GLY A 130 3.58 -2.82 -3.65
C GLY A 130 2.10 -2.45 -3.45
N TYR A 131 1.74 -1.21 -3.73
CA TYR A 131 0.33 -0.79 -3.74
C TYR A 131 -0.29 -0.97 -5.14
N PRO A 132 -1.61 -1.18 -5.25
CA PRO A 132 -2.29 -1.24 -6.54
C PRO A 132 -2.25 0.10 -7.27
N GLU A 133 -2.61 0.09 -8.56
CA GLU A 133 -2.79 1.31 -9.33
C GLU A 133 -4.02 2.08 -8.84
N LEU A 134 -3.81 3.19 -8.12
CA LEU A 134 -4.91 4.10 -7.73
C LEU A 134 -5.34 4.99 -8.89
N PHE A 135 -4.36 5.57 -9.58
CA PHE A 135 -4.52 6.45 -10.73
C PHE A 135 -3.48 6.06 -11.78
N THR A 136 -3.77 6.36 -13.05
CA THR A 136 -2.84 6.06 -14.15
C THR A 136 -1.48 6.75 -13.91
N PRO A 137 -0.37 5.99 -13.91
CA PRO A 137 0.98 6.53 -13.71
C PRO A 137 1.29 7.70 -14.64
N GLY A 138 1.98 8.72 -14.12
CA GLY A 138 2.33 9.93 -14.87
C GLY A 138 1.16 10.84 -15.31
N SER A 139 -0.09 10.50 -14.97
CA SER A 139 -1.23 11.36 -15.24
C SER A 139 -1.29 12.57 -14.29
N SER A 140 -2.10 13.57 -14.64
CA SER A 140 -2.46 14.65 -13.72
C SER A 140 -3.86 14.47 -13.13
N THR A 141 -4.55 13.38 -13.43
CA THR A 141 -5.97 13.24 -13.14
C THR A 141 -6.20 12.30 -11.97
N VAL A 142 -6.95 12.78 -10.99
CA VAL A 142 -7.46 11.96 -9.88
C VAL A 142 -8.98 11.87 -9.98
N CYS A 143 -9.53 10.73 -9.61
CA CYS A 143 -10.97 10.49 -9.64
C CYS A 143 -11.49 9.79 -8.39
N LEU A 144 -12.76 10.00 -8.07
CA LEU A 144 -13.49 9.14 -7.16
C LEU A 144 -14.94 9.02 -7.61
N SER A 145 -15.43 7.79 -7.74
CA SER A 145 -16.85 7.57 -7.99
C SER A 145 -17.66 7.64 -6.69
N VAL A 146 -18.87 8.17 -6.82
CA VAL A 146 -19.87 8.25 -5.75
C VAL A 146 -21.14 7.62 -6.30
N LEU A 147 -21.73 6.64 -5.61
CA LEU A 147 -22.96 5.94 -6.02
C LEU A 147 -22.88 5.22 -7.38
N GLY A 148 -21.68 4.99 -7.92
CA GLY A 148 -21.50 4.41 -9.25
C GLY A 148 -21.94 5.30 -10.40
N VAL A 149 -22.21 6.60 -10.14
CA VAL A 149 -22.41 7.57 -11.22
C VAL A 149 -21.06 7.97 -11.81
N ALA A 150 -21.09 8.82 -12.85
CA ALA A 150 -19.89 9.41 -13.44
C ALA A 150 -18.94 9.91 -12.34
N PRO A 151 -17.64 9.54 -12.38
CA PRO A 151 -16.73 9.87 -11.30
C PRO A 151 -16.56 11.39 -11.18
N PHE A 152 -16.30 11.85 -9.96
CA PHE A 152 -15.71 13.17 -9.77
C PHE A 152 -14.29 13.10 -10.32
N ILE A 153 -13.98 13.96 -11.29
CA ILE A 153 -12.68 14.01 -11.96
C ILE A 153 -12.05 15.36 -11.64
N ASN A 154 -10.83 15.34 -11.11
CA ASN A 154 -10.00 16.52 -10.96
C ASN A 154 -8.73 16.38 -11.81
N PRO A 155 -8.53 17.22 -12.84
CA PRO A 155 -7.34 17.19 -13.70
C PRO A 155 -6.09 17.82 -13.06
N ARG A 156 -6.21 18.33 -11.83
CA ARG A 156 -5.15 19.01 -11.05
C ARG A 156 -4.63 18.12 -9.91
N GLY A 157 -4.42 16.84 -10.18
CA GLY A 157 -4.03 15.82 -9.21
C GLY A 157 -2.58 15.35 -9.31
N ARG A 158 -1.74 16.07 -10.08
CA ARG A 158 -0.40 15.62 -10.47
C ARG A 158 0.49 15.21 -9.30
N ALA A 159 0.43 15.92 -8.18
CA ALA A 159 1.36 15.67 -7.10
C ALA A 159 1.00 14.43 -6.27
N VAL A 160 -0.29 14.06 -6.20
CA VAL A 160 -0.70 12.75 -5.65
C VAL A 160 -0.22 11.62 -6.57
N VAL A 161 -0.38 11.76 -7.89
CA VAL A 161 0.11 10.74 -8.84
C VAL A 161 1.63 10.59 -8.75
N GLU A 162 2.38 11.70 -8.71
CA GLU A 162 3.84 11.68 -8.54
C GLU A 162 4.23 11.01 -7.20
N TYR A 163 3.52 11.26 -6.11
CA TYR A 163 3.76 10.57 -4.84
C TYR A 163 3.61 9.05 -4.96
N LEU A 164 2.54 8.58 -5.61
CA LEU A 164 2.31 7.15 -5.84
C LEU A 164 3.41 6.54 -6.71
N ASP A 165 3.82 7.25 -7.76
CA ASP A 165 4.90 6.82 -8.66
C ASP A 165 6.24 6.71 -7.90
N ARG A 166 6.56 7.67 -7.03
CA ARG A 166 7.77 7.64 -6.19
C ARG A 166 7.73 6.53 -5.16
N ILE A 167 6.57 6.24 -4.57
CA ILE A 167 6.40 5.13 -3.63
C ILE A 167 6.66 3.80 -4.34
N ASP A 168 6.09 3.58 -5.53
CA ASP A 168 6.32 2.34 -6.29
C ASP A 168 7.81 2.11 -6.59
N VAL A 169 8.51 3.15 -7.07
CA VAL A 169 9.96 3.08 -7.32
C VAL A 169 10.74 2.80 -6.03
N ALA A 170 10.44 3.54 -4.95
CA ALA A 170 11.12 3.36 -3.68
C ALA A 170 10.91 1.98 -3.07
N GLN A 171 9.72 1.38 -3.21
CA GLN A 171 9.45 0.03 -2.69
C GLN A 171 10.27 -1.03 -3.44
N ARG A 172 10.37 -0.93 -4.78
CA ARG A 172 11.20 -1.83 -5.60
C ARG A 172 12.67 -1.75 -5.22
N GLU A 173 13.20 -0.54 -5.16
CA GLU A 173 14.59 -0.27 -4.79
C GLU A 173 14.88 -0.75 -3.36
N ALA A 174 13.96 -0.50 -2.42
CA ALA A 174 14.13 -0.92 -1.04
C ALA A 174 14.16 -2.44 -0.90
N ALA A 175 13.28 -3.16 -1.60
CA ALA A 175 13.28 -4.62 -1.61
C ALA A 175 14.62 -5.18 -2.13
N GLN A 176 15.14 -4.59 -3.22
CA GLN A 176 16.45 -4.96 -3.77
C GLN A 176 17.57 -4.72 -2.74
N LEU A 177 17.63 -3.55 -2.13
CA LEU A 177 18.65 -3.19 -1.14
C LEU A 177 18.61 -4.06 0.12
N LEU A 178 17.42 -4.52 0.52
CA LEU A 178 17.21 -5.37 1.68
C LEU A 178 17.39 -6.87 1.37
N GLY A 179 17.54 -7.23 0.10
CA GLY A 179 17.59 -8.62 -0.36
C GLY A 179 16.32 -9.39 0.03
N ILE A 180 15.16 -8.82 -0.29
CA ILE A 180 13.84 -9.43 -0.14
C ILE A 180 13.10 -9.34 -1.49
N ASP A 181 12.06 -10.15 -1.67
CA ASP A 181 11.30 -10.15 -2.92
C ASP A 181 10.38 -8.93 -2.99
N PHE A 182 10.08 -8.45 -4.20
CA PHE A 182 9.06 -7.42 -4.44
C PHE A 182 7.92 -7.98 -5.29
N LEU A 183 6.69 -7.81 -4.83
CA LEU A 183 5.49 -8.07 -5.63
C LEU A 183 4.89 -6.76 -6.14
N ASP A 184 4.92 -6.61 -7.45
CA ASP A 184 4.40 -5.46 -8.17
C ASP A 184 2.86 -5.47 -8.29
N ALA A 185 2.17 -5.09 -7.21
CA ALA A 185 0.71 -4.99 -7.20
C ALA A 185 0.19 -3.93 -8.19
N ARG A 186 0.97 -2.88 -8.47
CA ARG A 186 0.59 -1.82 -9.41
C ARG A 186 0.45 -2.37 -10.83
N ALA A 187 1.44 -3.13 -11.30
CA ALA A 187 1.36 -3.76 -12.62
C ALA A 187 0.24 -4.80 -12.70
N LEU A 188 -0.01 -5.56 -11.62
CA LEU A 188 -1.09 -6.54 -11.58
C LEU A 188 -2.49 -5.93 -11.67
N THR A 189 -2.64 -4.66 -11.29
CA THR A 189 -3.93 -3.96 -11.21
C THR A 189 -4.05 -2.81 -12.20
N ALA A 190 -3.11 -2.72 -13.15
CA ALA A 190 -3.05 -1.65 -14.14
C ALA A 190 -4.34 -1.56 -14.96
N GLY A 191 -4.86 -0.34 -15.16
CA GLY A 191 -6.11 -0.09 -15.86
C GLY A 191 -7.39 -0.27 -15.03
N HIS A 192 -7.27 -0.75 -13.78
CA HIS A 192 -8.38 -0.93 -12.85
C HIS A 192 -8.38 0.10 -11.70
N GLY A 193 -7.69 1.24 -11.88
CA GLY A 193 -7.69 2.35 -10.94
C GLY A 193 -9.04 3.06 -10.78
N LEU A 194 -9.10 4.06 -9.91
CA LEU A 194 -10.33 4.77 -9.52
C LEU A 194 -11.01 5.55 -10.66
N CYS A 195 -10.25 5.93 -11.69
CA CYS A 195 -10.78 6.59 -12.88
C CYS A 195 -11.35 5.59 -13.91
N SER A 196 -11.20 4.28 -13.71
CA SER A 196 -11.59 3.27 -14.68
C SER A 196 -13.10 2.99 -14.69
N SER A 197 -13.57 2.37 -15.77
CA SER A 197 -14.95 1.87 -15.86
C SER A 197 -15.18 0.63 -15.01
N GLN A 198 -14.13 -0.14 -14.71
CA GLN A 198 -14.14 -1.36 -13.90
C GLN A 198 -13.13 -1.25 -12.74
N PRO A 199 -13.39 -0.42 -11.72
CA PRO A 199 -12.45 -0.18 -10.65
C PRO A 199 -12.27 -1.40 -9.76
N TRP A 200 -11.03 -1.68 -9.34
CA TRP A 200 -10.69 -2.64 -8.29
C TRP A 200 -10.35 -1.97 -6.96
N LEU A 201 -10.75 -0.70 -6.84
CA LEU A 201 -10.65 0.15 -5.65
C LEU A 201 -12.03 0.69 -5.33
N ASN A 202 -12.31 0.89 -4.05
CA ASN A 202 -13.61 1.34 -3.61
C ASN A 202 -13.80 2.85 -3.85
N GLY A 203 -14.96 3.18 -4.43
CA GLY A 203 -15.53 4.53 -4.41
C GLY A 203 -16.37 4.77 -3.14
N ILE A 204 -17.17 5.83 -3.13
CA ILE A 204 -18.17 6.06 -2.08
C ILE A 204 -19.48 5.42 -2.51
N ALA A 205 -19.87 4.31 -1.85
CA ALA A 205 -21.11 3.59 -2.18
C ALA A 205 -21.22 3.23 -3.68
N ASP A 206 -20.09 2.89 -4.33
CA ASP A 206 -20.04 2.54 -5.74
C ASP A 206 -20.32 1.03 -5.93
N PRO A 207 -21.44 0.64 -6.58
CA PRO A 207 -21.80 -0.76 -6.78
C PRO A 207 -20.88 -1.52 -7.76
N ARG A 208 -19.93 -0.85 -8.42
CA ARG A 208 -18.93 -1.51 -9.29
C ARG A 208 -17.79 -2.16 -8.50
N ALA A 209 -17.66 -1.82 -7.22
CA ALA A 209 -16.68 -2.33 -6.28
C ALA A 209 -17.40 -2.80 -4.99
N ASP A 210 -16.71 -2.86 -3.85
CA ASP A 210 -17.37 -3.20 -2.58
C ASP A 210 -18.17 -1.99 -2.09
N LEU A 211 -19.50 -2.15 -2.01
CA LEU A 211 -20.43 -1.06 -1.72
C LEU A 211 -20.12 -0.34 -0.39
N ASP A 212 -19.78 -1.11 0.65
CA ASP A 212 -19.42 -0.61 1.98
C ASP A 212 -17.89 -0.51 2.18
N GLY A 213 -17.13 -0.63 1.10
CA GLY A 213 -15.67 -0.55 1.12
C GLY A 213 -15.17 0.86 1.46
N LEU A 214 -14.06 0.94 2.20
CA LEU A 214 -13.44 2.23 2.52
C LEU A 214 -12.91 2.87 1.23
N PRO A 215 -13.29 4.12 0.89
CA PRO A 215 -12.83 4.76 -0.33
C PRO A 215 -11.30 4.79 -0.45
N PHE A 216 -10.82 4.73 -1.70
CA PHE A 216 -9.38 4.67 -2.05
C PHE A 216 -8.65 3.37 -1.64
N HIS A 217 -9.32 2.42 -1.00
CA HIS A 217 -8.74 1.13 -0.65
C HIS A 217 -9.13 0.04 -1.66
N PRO A 218 -8.38 -1.06 -1.76
CA PRO A 218 -8.74 -2.20 -2.60
C PRO A 218 -10.16 -2.69 -2.33
N ALA A 219 -10.86 -3.01 -3.40
CA ALA A 219 -12.06 -3.84 -3.33
C ALA A 219 -11.65 -5.31 -3.17
N SER A 220 -12.60 -6.16 -2.81
CA SER A 220 -12.40 -7.61 -2.68
C SER A 220 -11.79 -8.22 -3.94
N GLN A 221 -12.15 -7.71 -5.13
CA GLN A 221 -11.56 -8.12 -6.40
C GLN A 221 -10.08 -7.72 -6.55
N GLY A 222 -9.71 -6.51 -6.14
CA GLY A 222 -8.31 -6.06 -6.15
C GLY A 222 -7.45 -6.88 -5.19
N ASP A 223 -7.96 -7.14 -3.99
CA ASP A 223 -7.32 -8.02 -3.01
C ASP A 223 -7.15 -9.45 -3.54
N ALA A 224 -8.13 -9.96 -4.30
CA ALA A 224 -8.06 -11.28 -4.90
C ALA A 224 -6.91 -11.39 -5.92
N VAL A 225 -6.70 -10.36 -6.73
CA VAL A 225 -5.63 -10.33 -7.72
C VAL A 225 -4.26 -10.42 -7.04
N VAL A 226 -4.05 -9.63 -5.98
CA VAL A 226 -2.80 -9.67 -5.22
C VAL A 226 -2.64 -11.01 -4.49
N ALA A 227 -3.70 -11.52 -3.86
CA ALA A 227 -3.66 -12.80 -3.16
C ALA A 227 -3.32 -13.98 -4.08
N ASN A 228 -3.93 -14.06 -5.26
CA ASN A 228 -3.61 -15.08 -6.26
C ASN A 228 -2.16 -14.95 -6.73
N ALA A 229 -1.69 -13.74 -7.03
CA ALA A 229 -0.31 -13.54 -7.46
C ALA A 229 0.73 -13.93 -6.39
N ILE A 230 0.43 -13.70 -5.11
CA ILE A 230 1.28 -14.18 -4.01
C ILE A 230 1.25 -15.71 -3.96
N TYR A 231 0.06 -16.31 -4.02
CA TYR A 231 -0.10 -17.77 -4.00
C TYR A 231 0.66 -18.46 -5.14
N ASP A 232 0.50 -17.99 -6.37
CA ASP A 232 1.12 -18.61 -7.56
C ASP A 232 2.66 -18.53 -7.51
N ARG A 233 3.22 -17.47 -6.92
CA ARG A 233 4.67 -17.25 -6.87
C ARG A 233 5.36 -17.81 -5.62
N TYR A 234 4.64 -17.87 -4.50
CA TYR A 234 5.23 -18.12 -3.18
C TYR A 234 4.42 -19.09 -2.30
N GLY A 235 3.29 -19.62 -2.78
CA GLY A 235 2.36 -20.45 -2.02
C GLY A 235 2.73 -21.93 -1.90
N HIS A 236 3.90 -22.33 -2.40
CA HIS A 236 4.38 -23.72 -2.44
C HIS A 236 5.63 -23.93 -1.60
#